data_AF-R7TV11-F1
#
_entry.id   AF-R7TV11-F1
#
_cell.length_a   1.000
_cell.length_b   1.000
_cell.length_c   1.000
_cell.angle_alpha   90.00
_cell.angle_beta   90.00
_cell.angle_gamma   90.00
#
_symmetry.space_group_name_H-M   'P 1'
#
loop_
_entity.id
_entity.type
_entity.pdbx_description
1 polymer ?
#
loop_
_entity_poly.entity_id
_entity_poly.type
_entity_poly.pdbx_seq_one_letter_code
_entity_poly.pdbx_strand_id
1 'polypeptide(L)' 'TTQALVSVVDRISRAFEQGEVSIGVLLHFQNTFDTVHHKILLSKILRYKIRGTPHRGFTNYLSRRQQRVFL' A
#
# COMPACT_ATOMS: atom_id res chain seq x y z
N THR A 1 2.05 15.40 -5.08
CA THR A 1 0.95 14.41 -5.06
C THR A 1 0.36 14.18 -6.44
N THR A 2 0.12 15.22 -7.24
CA THR A 2 -0.45 15.13 -8.60
C THR A 2 0.40 14.30 -9.57
N GLN A 3 1.73 14.46 -9.56
CA GLN A 3 2.62 13.71 -10.46
C GLN A 3 2.57 12.19 -10.26
N ALA A 4 2.40 11.71 -9.02
CA ALA A 4 2.31 10.28 -8.75
C ALA A 4 1.01 9.67 -9.31
N LEU A 5 -0.11 10.40 -9.17
CA LEU A 5 -1.39 9.97 -9.73
C LEU A 5 -1.36 9.96 -11.26
N VAL A 6 -0.83 11.03 -11.86
CA VAL A 6 -0.66 11.12 -13.33
C VAL A 6 0.20 9.98 -13.85
N SER A 7 1.29 9.63 -13.16
CA SER A 7 2.14 8.50 -13.53
C SER A 7 1.42 7.15 -13.46
N VAL A 8 0.55 6.94 -12.47
CA VAL A 8 -0.25 5.71 -12.37
C VAL A 8 -1.25 5.63 -13.52
N VAL A 9 -1.96 6.73 -13.81
CA VAL A 9 -2.92 6.80 -14.92
C VAL A 9 -2.24 6.55 -16.25
N ASP A 10 -1.10 7.22 -16.52
CA ASP A 10 -0.32 7.04 -17.75
C ASP A 10 0.12 5.57 -17.92
N ARG A 11 0.54 4.92 -16.84
CA ARG A 11 0.98 3.52 -16.87
C ARG A 11 -0.17 2.54 -17.14
N ILE A 12 -1.36 2.81 -16.58
CA ILE A 12 -2.56 2.02 -16.86
C ILE A 12 -2.99 2.19 -18.32
N SER A 13 -2.97 3.42 -18.84
CA SER A 13 -3.33 3.70 -20.23
C SER A 13 -2.41 2.98 -21.22
N ARG A 14 -1.09 3.02 -21.00
CA ARG A 14 -0.12 2.31 -21.85
C ARG A 14 -0.30 0.80 -21.84
N ALA A 15 -0.52 0.22 -20.65
CA ALA A 15 -0.76 -1.22 -20.53
C ALA A 15 -2.04 -1.65 -21.27
N PHE A 16 -3.08 -0.81 -21.21
CA PHE A 16 -4.31 -1.04 -21.98
C PHE A 16 -4.08 -1.00 -23.49
N GLU A 17 -3.37 0.02 -23.99
CA GLU A 17 -3.01 0.14 -25.42
C GLU A 17 -2.19 -1.04 -25.93
N GLN A 18 -1.35 -1.63 -25.07
CA GLN A 18 -0.49 -2.76 -25.40
C GLN A 18 -1.18 -4.13 -25.25
N GLY A 19 -2.46 -4.15 -24.84
CA GLY A 19 -3.19 -5.39 -24.57
C GLY A 19 -2.67 -6.15 -23.36
N GLU A 20 -1.95 -5.48 -22.45
CA GLU A 20 -1.44 -6.08 -21.22
C GLU A 20 -2.54 -6.18 -20.16
N VAL A 21 -2.52 -7.28 -19.41
CA VAL A 21 -3.41 -7.45 -18.26
C VAL A 21 -2.87 -6.66 -17.08
N SER A 22 -3.59 -5.62 -16.68
CA SER A 22 -3.26 -4.81 -15.50
C SER A 22 -4.10 -5.19 -14.29
N ILE A 23 -3.46 -5.35 -13.13
CA ILE A 23 -4.14 -5.58 -11.83
C ILE A 23 -3.90 -4.39 -10.93
N GLY A 24 -4.97 -3.66 -10.62
CA GLY A 24 -4.97 -2.57 -9.65
C GLY A 24 -5.36 -3.08 -8.26
N VAL A 25 -4.55 -2.77 -7.24
CA VAL A 25 -4.89 -3.01 -5.84
C VAL A 25 -5.09 -1.66 -5.15
N LEU A 26 -6.35 -1.23 -5.00
CA LEU A 26 -6.68 -0.10 -4.14
C LEU A 26 -6.85 -0.59 -2.69
N LEU A 27 -6.05 -0.02 -1.81
CA LEU A 27 -6.09 -0.34 -0.39
C LEU A 27 -6.77 0.81 0.35
N HIS A 28 -7.97 0.56 0.86
CA HIS A 28 -8.72 1.52 1.66
C HIS A 28 -8.38 1.31 3.14
N PHE A 29 -7.77 2.32 3.75
CA PHE A 29 -6.99 2.18 4.99
C PHE A 29 -7.51 3.01 6.17
N GLN A 30 -8.71 3.55 6.07
CA GLN A 30 -9.16 4.61 6.97
C GLN A 30 -9.61 4.12 8.36
N ASN A 31 -10.05 2.86 8.52
CA ASN A 31 -10.52 2.32 9.82
C ASN A 31 -9.91 0.97 10.25
N THR A 32 -9.16 0.29 9.39
CA THR A 32 -8.73 -1.10 9.64
C THR A 32 -7.34 -1.22 10.27
N PHE A 33 -6.55 -0.14 10.33
CA PHE A 33 -5.19 -0.23 10.87
C PHE A 33 -5.10 -0.23 12.38
N ASP A 34 -6.02 0.44 13.07
CA ASP A 34 -5.98 0.48 14.54
C ASP A 34 -6.48 -0.86 15.16
N THR A 35 -7.13 -1.70 14.35
CA THR A 35 -7.72 -3.00 14.75
C THR A 35 -7.02 -4.23 14.16
N VAL A 36 -6.30 -4.13 13.05
CA VAL A 36 -5.56 -5.26 12.46
C VAL A 36 -4.20 -5.43 13.14
N HIS A 37 -3.96 -6.59 13.74
CA HIS A 37 -2.62 -6.97 14.25
C HIS A 37 -1.55 -6.80 13.16
N HIS A 38 -0.73 -5.75 13.30
CA HIS A 38 0.27 -5.35 12.30
C HIS A 38 1.22 -6.50 11.91
N LYS A 39 1.53 -7.41 12.84
CA LYS A 39 2.35 -8.61 12.58
C LYS A 39 1.72 -9.55 11.54
N ILE A 40 0.41 -9.78 11.62
CA ILE A 40 -0.31 -10.65 10.67
C ILE A 40 -0.34 -10.00 9.28
N LEU A 41 -0.55 -8.69 9.22
CA LEU A 41 -0.56 -7.96 7.96
C LEU A 41 0.82 -7.95 7.29
N LEU A 42 1.88 -7.62 8.03
CA LEU A 42 3.26 -7.63 7.50
C LEU A 42 3.66 -9.03 7.03
N SER A 43 3.26 -10.08 7.76
CA SER A 43 3.44 -11.48 7.33
C SER A 43 2.72 -11.80 6.02
N LYS A 44 1.48 -11.32 5.84
CA LYS A 44 0.74 -11.48 4.57
C LYS A 44 1.45 -10.76 3.41
N ILE A 45 1.93 -9.55 3.64
CA ILE A 45 2.67 -8.76 2.64
C ILE A 45 3.94 -9.49 2.19
N LEU A 46 4.72 -10.06 3.12
CA LEU A 46 5.88 -10.92 2.79
C LEU A 46 5.48 -12.15 1.99
N ARG A 47 4.35 -12.78 2.34
CA ARG A 47 3.82 -13.97 1.65
C ARG A 47 3.41 -13.66 0.21
N TYR A 48 2.92 -12.45 -0.07
CA TYR A 48 2.68 -11.95 -1.43
C TYR A 48 3.96 -11.54 -2.18
N LYS A 49 5.14 -11.91 -1.67
CA LYS A 49 6.46 -11.61 -2.24
C LYS A 49 6.82 -10.11 -2.29
N ILE A 50 6.11 -9.26 -1.56
CA ILE A 50 6.49 -7.86 -1.36
C ILE A 50 7.58 -7.83 -0.27
N ARG A 51 8.84 -7.65 -0.69
CA ARG A 51 10.04 -7.73 0.17
C ARG A 51 10.89 -6.46 0.05
N GLY A 52 11.95 -6.36 0.85
CA GLY A 52 12.93 -5.27 0.77
C GLY A 52 12.35 -3.89 1.12
N THR A 53 12.69 -2.86 0.35
CA THR A 53 12.31 -1.46 0.62
C THR A 53 10.79 -1.26 0.75
N PRO A 54 9.93 -1.80 -0.12
CA PRO A 54 8.48 -1.75 0.07
C PRO A 54 8.02 -2.32 1.41
N HIS A 55 8.49 -3.52 1.79
CA HIS A 55 8.13 -4.14 3.07
C HIS A 55 8.59 -3.30 4.27
N ARG A 56 9.80 -2.75 4.21
CA ARG A 56 10.34 -1.84 5.23
C ARG A 56 9.52 -0.55 5.32
N GLY A 57 9.05 -0.03 4.18
CA GLY A 57 8.12 1.10 4.11
C GLY A 57 6.83 0.83 4.87
N PHE A 58 6.17 -0.31 4.62
CA PHE A 58 4.98 -0.73 5.37
C PHE A 58 5.27 -0.91 6.87
N THR A 59 6.39 -1.57 7.21
CA THR A 59 6.78 -1.78 8.62
C THR A 59 6.96 -0.46 9.36
N ASN A 60 7.67 0.49 8.75
CA ASN A 60 7.91 1.81 9.34
C ASN A 60 6.63 2.64 9.44
N TYR A 61 5.77 2.61 8.42
CA TYR A 61 4.50 3.33 8.40
C TYR A 61 3.55 2.84 9.50
N LEU A 62 3.45 1.52 9.68
CA LEU A 62 2.55 0.91 10.65
C LEU A 62 3.07 0.99 12.09
N SER A 63 4.38 0.89 12.30
CA SER A 63 4.97 0.91 13.64
C SER A 63 5.06 2.32 14.25
N ARG A 64 4.85 3.38 13.46
CA ARG A 64 4.96 4.78 13.90
C ARG A 64 3.63 5.48 14.17
N ARG A 65 2.51 4.74 14.24
CA ARG A 65 1.24 5.30 14.71
C ARG A 65 1.24 5.34 16.24
N GLN A 66 1.47 6.52 16.83
CA GLN A 66 1.07 6.81 18.20
C GLN A 66 -0.28 7.52 18.13
N GLN A 67 -1.32 6.90 18.70
CA GLN A 67 -2.61 7.56 18.87
C GLN A 67 -2.50 8.41 20.14
N ARG A 68 -2.45 9.74 20.00
CA ARG A 68 -2.52 10.66 21.13
C ARG A 68 -3.90 11.30 21.15
N VAL A 69 -4.78 10.76 22.00
CA VAL A 69 -6.04 11.41 22.35
C VAL A 69 -5.71 12.45 23.41
N PHE A 70 -5.87 13.73 23.10
CA PHE A 70 -5.90 14.77 24.12
C PHE A 70 -7.31 14.82 24.69
N LEU A 71 -7.42 14.74 26.02
CA LEU A 71 -8.64 15.01 26.80
C LEU A 71 -8.88 16.52 26.86
#